data_AF-A0A8F2W1T3-F1
#
_entry.id   AF-A0A8F2W1T3-F1
#
_cell.length_a   1.000
_cell.length_b   1.000
_cell.length_c   1.000
_cell.angle_alpha   90.00
_cell.angle_beta   90.00
_cell.angle_gamma   90.00
#
_symmetry.space_group_name_H-M   'P 1'
#
loop_
_entity.id
_entity.type
_entity.pdbx_description
1 polymer ?
#
loop_
_entity_poly.entity_id
_entity_poly.type
_entity_poly.pdbx_seq_one_letter_code
_entity_poly.pdbx_strand_id
1 'polypeptide(L)'
;MTHYDSSQLEQLQQRITDLLQSRSRVLIAVAGVPGAGKSTLVERMVELLTSAGMSAKSLPQDGYHFSREQLAHFSDPEEAFRRRGAPFTFDGPKFVAAVSKVRQGTESVWAPSFDHAKKDPVENDICIDPQVQVVFVEGNYVGLKDEPWCQLASLVDELWVVSTAPETVRERIVARHLAAGIAKTLEDAQERADGSDWENARSHHSLAPVQAHNGHVRYKERRPRWALDVYQKPKENTLPKIMASKVHDTSLPVRDRMEALVRLKQKQITSGIAALDSVEFHTDAWVRGNNGGGGESMVLQNGTTFEKGGVNISIVHGKLPPQAVQRMRADHRNLKGAADGSVDFFACGLSLVIHPHNPHAPTTHANYRYFETTDPESGEVMTWWFGGGCDLTPSYLYEEDAKHFHQTHKDALDKYDTDLYPKWKKWCDEYFYIKHRNETRGVGGIFFDDFDEKPADEILHIVEDCFDAFLPSYVPLVEKRMHQEFTEEQKKWQQIRRGRYVEFNLVLDRGTQFGLQTPGSRVESILMSLPATASWVYDHHPEEGSEEAKLVKVLQNPVDWC
;
A
#
# COMPACT_ATOMS: atom_id res chain seq x y z
N MET A 1 -21.40 -1.08 -4.92
CA MET A 1 -21.48 -2.24 -5.82
C MET A 1 -20.16 -2.44 -6.53
N THR A 2 -19.67 -3.68 -6.60
CA THR A 2 -18.50 -4.15 -7.34
C THR A 2 -18.72 -3.94 -8.84
N HIS A 3 -17.71 -3.50 -9.59
CA HIS A 3 -17.83 -3.28 -11.04
C HIS A 3 -16.88 -4.22 -11.78
N TYR A 4 -17.44 -5.28 -12.36
CA TYR A 4 -16.82 -5.94 -13.50
C TYR A 4 -17.05 -5.05 -14.73
N ASP A 5 -16.04 -4.95 -15.59
CA ASP A 5 -16.14 -4.16 -16.81
C ASP A 5 -17.27 -4.72 -17.68
N SER A 6 -18.13 -3.86 -18.22
CA SER A 6 -19.24 -4.30 -19.09
C SER A 6 -18.71 -5.04 -20.32
N SER A 7 -17.58 -4.59 -20.87
CA SER A 7 -16.92 -5.27 -22.00
C SER A 7 -16.41 -6.67 -21.64
N GLN A 8 -15.95 -6.88 -20.40
CA GLN A 8 -15.50 -8.20 -19.94
C GLN A 8 -16.69 -9.14 -19.70
N LEU A 9 -17.78 -8.64 -19.13
CA LEU A 9 -19.01 -9.42 -18.96
C LEU A 9 -19.61 -9.84 -20.31
N GLU A 10 -19.61 -8.94 -21.30
CA GLU A 10 -20.03 -9.25 -22.68
C GLU A 10 -19.16 -10.34 -23.33
N GLN A 11 -17.83 -10.29 -23.14
CA GLN A 11 -16.93 -11.34 -23.62
C GLN A 11 -17.21 -12.69 -22.95
N LEU A 12 -17.40 -12.72 -21.63
CA LEU A 12 -17.74 -13.94 -20.90
C LEU A 12 -19.10 -14.50 -21.33
N GLN A 13 -20.08 -13.64 -21.59
CA GLN A 13 -21.37 -14.03 -22.13
C GLN A 13 -21.22 -14.66 -23.51
N GLN A 14 -20.47 -14.03 -24.41
CA GLN A 14 -20.22 -14.56 -25.75
C GLN A 14 -19.57 -15.95 -25.72
N ARG A 15 -18.58 -16.17 -24.82
CA ARG A 15 -17.96 -17.50 -24.65
C ARG A 15 -18.98 -18.58 -24.26
N ILE A 16 -19.89 -18.26 -23.34
CA ILE A 16 -20.97 -19.17 -22.94
C ILE A 16 -21.89 -19.46 -24.12
N THR A 17 -22.27 -18.43 -24.88
CA THR A 17 -23.09 -18.58 -26.09
C THR A 17 -22.41 -19.48 -27.11
N ASP A 18 -21.10 -19.34 -27.33
CA ASP A 18 -20.33 -20.18 -28.25
C ASP A 18 -20.29 -21.65 -27.79
N LEU A 19 -20.10 -21.90 -26.48
CA LEU A 19 -20.15 -23.24 -25.92
C LEU A 19 -21.53 -23.90 -26.10
N LEU A 20 -22.60 -23.13 -25.93
CA LEU A 20 -23.99 -23.60 -26.10
C LEU A 20 -24.35 -23.94 -27.55
N GLN A 21 -23.57 -23.51 -28.55
CA GLN A 21 -23.78 -23.94 -29.94
C GLN A 21 -23.53 -25.45 -30.13
N SER A 22 -22.70 -26.05 -29.27
CA SER A 22 -22.28 -27.45 -29.37
C SER A 22 -22.70 -28.32 -28.18
N ARG A 23 -23.32 -27.72 -27.15
CA ARG A 23 -23.68 -28.38 -25.89
C ARG A 23 -25.08 -27.98 -25.45
N SER A 24 -25.86 -28.94 -24.98
CA SER A 24 -27.16 -28.69 -24.35
C SER A 24 -27.06 -28.09 -22.95
N ARG A 25 -25.91 -28.31 -22.28
CA ARG A 25 -25.60 -27.77 -20.95
C ARG A 25 -24.12 -27.41 -20.85
N VAL A 26 -23.85 -26.25 -20.25
CA VAL A 26 -22.50 -25.73 -20.00
C VAL A 26 -22.29 -25.56 -18.50
N LEU A 27 -21.18 -26.11 -17.99
CA LEU A 27 -20.74 -25.93 -16.61
C LEU A 27 -19.49 -25.06 -16.57
N ILE A 28 -19.54 -23.96 -15.83
CA ILE A 28 -18.40 -23.05 -15.66
C ILE A 28 -17.95 -23.08 -14.20
N ALA A 29 -16.74 -23.54 -13.93
CA ALA A 29 -16.15 -23.42 -12.60
C ALA A 29 -15.65 -21.99 -12.38
N VAL A 30 -15.99 -21.37 -11.24
CA VAL A 30 -15.53 -20.02 -10.88
C VAL A 30 -14.74 -20.08 -9.57
N ALA A 31 -13.42 -19.97 -9.68
CA ALA A 31 -12.48 -20.05 -8.57
C ALA A 31 -11.87 -18.69 -8.21
N GLY A 32 -11.28 -18.60 -7.02
CA GLY A 32 -10.65 -17.38 -6.51
C GLY A 32 -10.60 -17.37 -4.98
N VAL A 33 -9.73 -16.55 -4.42
CA VAL A 33 -9.57 -16.44 -2.95
C VAL A 33 -10.86 -15.90 -2.28
N PRO A 34 -11.07 -16.12 -0.97
CA PRO A 34 -12.11 -15.42 -0.22
C PRO A 34 -12.04 -13.90 -0.48
N GLY A 35 -13.18 -13.22 -0.67
CA GLY A 35 -13.20 -11.78 -0.96
C GLY A 35 -12.86 -11.36 -2.40
N ALA A 36 -12.45 -12.28 -3.28
CA ALA A 36 -12.14 -11.98 -4.70
C ALA A 36 -13.36 -11.49 -5.52
N GLY A 37 -14.59 -11.74 -5.06
CA GLY A 37 -15.81 -11.29 -5.76
C GLY A 37 -16.47 -12.33 -6.68
N LYS A 38 -16.16 -13.62 -6.52
CA LYS A 38 -16.74 -14.75 -7.27
C LYS A 38 -18.27 -14.70 -7.34
N SER A 39 -18.94 -14.66 -6.19
CA SER A 39 -20.41 -14.67 -6.14
C SER A 39 -21.02 -13.47 -6.83
N THR A 40 -20.38 -12.30 -6.73
CA THR A 40 -20.80 -11.12 -7.50
C THR A 40 -20.68 -11.35 -9.01
N LEU A 41 -19.57 -11.95 -9.50
CA LEU A 41 -19.45 -12.27 -10.93
C LEU A 41 -20.57 -13.22 -11.36
N VAL A 42 -20.79 -14.29 -10.60
CA VAL A 42 -21.80 -15.30 -10.90
C VAL A 42 -23.21 -14.72 -10.91
N GLU A 43 -23.59 -13.94 -9.91
CA GLU A 43 -24.88 -13.25 -9.85
C GLU A 43 -25.10 -12.40 -11.09
N ARG A 44 -24.12 -11.57 -11.47
CA ARG A 44 -24.21 -10.70 -12.64
C ARG A 44 -24.31 -11.49 -13.95
N MET A 45 -23.56 -12.58 -14.07
CA MET A 45 -23.64 -13.45 -15.25
C MET A 45 -24.98 -14.18 -15.33
N VAL A 46 -25.54 -14.65 -14.21
CA VAL A 46 -26.88 -15.25 -14.17
C VAL A 46 -27.94 -14.22 -14.59
N GLU A 47 -27.88 -13.00 -14.08
CA GLU A 47 -28.77 -11.89 -14.48
C GLU A 47 -28.69 -11.62 -15.98
N LEU A 48 -27.47 -11.48 -16.52
CA LEU A 48 -27.22 -11.18 -17.93
C LEU A 48 -27.71 -12.30 -18.86
N LEU A 49 -27.41 -13.56 -18.53
CA LEU A 49 -27.83 -14.71 -19.33
C LEU A 49 -29.35 -14.90 -19.29
N THR A 50 -29.97 -14.73 -18.11
CA THR A 50 -31.42 -14.80 -17.96
C THR A 50 -32.12 -13.70 -18.76
N SER A 51 -31.57 -12.49 -18.75
CA SER A 51 -32.07 -11.36 -19.55
C SER A 51 -31.94 -11.60 -21.05
N ALA A 52 -30.96 -12.41 -21.48
CA ALA A 52 -30.78 -12.88 -22.85
C ALA A 52 -31.61 -14.14 -23.19
N GLY A 53 -32.50 -14.59 -22.31
CA GLY A 53 -33.40 -15.72 -22.53
C GLY A 53 -32.79 -17.10 -22.27
N MET A 54 -31.62 -17.19 -21.65
CA MET A 54 -30.97 -18.46 -21.28
C MET A 54 -31.27 -18.84 -19.83
N SER A 55 -31.46 -20.12 -19.54
CA SER A 55 -31.62 -20.59 -18.16
C SER A 55 -30.26 -20.79 -17.49
N ALA A 56 -29.95 -20.00 -16.46
CA ALA A 56 -28.69 -20.04 -15.73
C ALA A 56 -28.90 -20.16 -14.20
N LYS A 57 -28.06 -20.93 -13.51
CA LYS A 57 -28.07 -21.10 -12.05
C LYS A 57 -26.67 -21.12 -11.45
N SER A 58 -26.57 -20.78 -10.17
CA SER A 58 -25.36 -20.96 -9.36
C SER A 58 -25.45 -22.25 -8.53
N LEU A 59 -24.33 -22.96 -8.41
CA LEU A 59 -24.09 -24.06 -7.49
C LEU A 59 -22.90 -23.69 -6.60
N PRO A 60 -23.15 -23.08 -5.43
CA PRO A 60 -22.10 -22.60 -4.54
C PRO A 60 -21.49 -23.74 -3.71
N GLN A 61 -20.16 -23.77 -3.64
CA GLN A 61 -19.41 -24.68 -2.77
C GLN A 61 -19.70 -24.44 -1.28
N ASP A 62 -20.06 -23.21 -0.90
CA ASP A 62 -20.28 -22.83 0.50
C ASP A 62 -21.40 -23.64 1.17
N GLY A 63 -22.39 -24.12 0.40
CA GLY A 63 -23.44 -25.01 0.95
C GLY A 63 -22.93 -26.38 1.39
N TYR A 64 -21.70 -26.75 1.05
CA TYR A 64 -21.11 -28.04 1.35
C TYR A 64 -20.09 -27.98 2.50
N HIS A 65 -20.11 -26.91 3.29
CA HIS A 65 -19.43 -26.95 4.59
C HIS A 65 -20.02 -28.05 5.47
N PHE A 66 -19.19 -28.73 6.24
CA PHE A 66 -19.71 -29.53 7.36
C PHE A 66 -20.45 -28.61 8.34
N SER A 67 -21.56 -29.05 8.92
CA SER A 67 -22.28 -28.27 9.92
C SER A 67 -21.40 -28.02 11.16
N ARG A 68 -21.71 -27.00 11.96
CA ARG A 68 -21.02 -26.76 13.23
C ARG A 68 -21.10 -27.97 14.15
N GLU A 69 -22.23 -28.67 14.14
CA GLU A 69 -22.41 -29.93 14.86
C GLU A 69 -21.44 -31.01 14.36
N GLN A 70 -21.31 -31.17 13.04
CA GLN A 70 -20.37 -32.14 12.47
C GLN A 70 -18.91 -31.78 12.79
N LEU A 71 -18.53 -30.50 12.69
CA LEU A 71 -17.18 -30.05 13.06
C LEU A 71 -16.84 -30.27 14.54
N ALA A 72 -17.82 -30.20 15.43
CA ALA A 72 -17.62 -30.48 16.86
C ALA A 72 -17.19 -31.93 17.12
N HIS A 73 -17.42 -32.84 16.18
CA HIS A 73 -17.06 -34.25 16.25
C HIS A 73 -15.78 -34.60 15.47
N PHE A 74 -15.06 -33.61 14.94
CA PHE A 74 -13.78 -33.84 14.28
C PHE A 74 -12.71 -34.25 15.30
N SER A 75 -11.61 -34.85 14.82
CA SER A 75 -10.48 -35.24 15.69
C SER A 75 -9.83 -34.04 16.39
N ASP A 76 -9.92 -32.85 15.77
CA ASP A 76 -9.50 -31.57 16.34
C ASP A 76 -10.57 -30.50 16.05
N PRO A 77 -11.58 -30.36 16.92
CA PRO A 77 -12.66 -29.39 16.73
C PRO A 77 -12.20 -27.94 16.82
N GLU A 78 -11.22 -27.63 17.69
CA GLU A 78 -10.72 -26.26 17.85
C GLU A 78 -10.07 -25.77 16.56
N GLU A 79 -9.24 -26.60 15.94
CA GLU A 79 -8.63 -26.28 14.64
C GLU A 79 -9.69 -26.20 13.53
N ALA A 80 -10.69 -27.09 13.53
CA ALA A 80 -11.76 -27.07 12.56
C ALA A 80 -12.61 -25.79 12.62
N PHE A 81 -12.87 -25.27 13.83
CA PHE A 81 -13.55 -23.98 14.00
C PHE A 81 -12.65 -22.80 13.67
N ARG A 82 -11.37 -22.83 14.07
CA ARG A 82 -10.39 -21.78 13.78
C ARG A 82 -10.17 -21.62 12.28
N ARG A 83 -10.09 -22.73 11.56
CA ARG A 83 -9.87 -22.79 10.11
C ARG A 83 -11.13 -23.09 9.32
N ARG A 84 -12.29 -22.71 9.85
CA ARG A 84 -13.56 -22.81 9.10
C ARG A 84 -13.41 -22.12 7.74
N GLY A 85 -13.72 -22.84 6.67
CA GLY A 85 -13.49 -22.39 5.30
C GLY A 85 -12.21 -22.91 4.66
N ALA A 86 -11.39 -23.70 5.36
CA ALA A 86 -10.30 -24.50 4.79
C ALA A 86 -10.84 -25.73 4.02
N PRO A 87 -10.08 -26.33 3.07
CA PRO A 87 -10.56 -27.44 2.24
C PRO A 87 -11.14 -28.62 3.02
N PHE A 88 -10.51 -28.99 4.15
CA PHE A 88 -10.94 -30.12 4.98
C PHE A 88 -12.23 -29.86 5.78
N THR A 89 -12.72 -28.61 5.81
CA THR A 89 -13.98 -28.24 6.48
C THR A 89 -15.19 -28.31 5.54
N PHE A 90 -15.01 -28.81 4.33
CA PHE A 90 -16.06 -29.08 3.34
C PHE A 90 -16.22 -30.58 3.09
N ASP A 91 -17.45 -31.00 2.81
CA ASP A 91 -17.75 -32.30 2.24
C ASP A 91 -17.49 -32.28 0.73
N GLY A 92 -16.20 -32.32 0.37
CA GLY A 92 -15.74 -32.32 -1.02
C GLY A 92 -16.31 -33.48 -1.85
N PRO A 93 -16.37 -34.73 -1.36
CA PRO A 93 -16.96 -35.83 -2.11
C PRO A 93 -18.44 -35.61 -2.43
N LYS A 94 -19.25 -35.11 -1.46
CA LYS A 94 -20.65 -34.76 -1.69
C LYS A 94 -20.79 -33.65 -2.74
N PHE A 95 -19.92 -32.66 -2.72
CA PHE A 95 -19.91 -31.58 -3.72
C PHE A 95 -19.61 -32.09 -5.13
N VAL A 96 -18.53 -32.86 -5.30
CA VAL A 96 -18.15 -33.44 -6.60
C VAL A 96 -19.25 -34.36 -7.15
N ALA A 97 -19.87 -35.17 -6.29
CA ALA A 97 -21.00 -36.01 -6.66
C ALA A 97 -22.20 -35.19 -7.17
N ALA A 98 -22.51 -34.07 -6.52
CA ALA A 98 -23.57 -33.18 -6.97
C ALA A 98 -23.26 -32.54 -8.32
N VAL A 99 -22.03 -32.05 -8.53
CA VAL A 99 -21.60 -31.50 -9.84
C VAL A 99 -21.68 -32.56 -10.93
N SER A 100 -21.30 -33.81 -10.63
CA SER A 100 -21.43 -34.94 -11.56
C SER A 100 -22.88 -35.21 -11.97
N LYS A 101 -23.83 -35.21 -11.02
CA LYS A 101 -25.26 -35.34 -11.32
C LYS A 101 -25.78 -34.17 -12.16
N VAL A 102 -25.36 -32.95 -11.85
CA VAL A 102 -25.70 -31.75 -12.62
C VAL A 102 -25.18 -31.83 -14.06
N ARG A 103 -23.98 -32.38 -14.27
CA ARG A 103 -23.39 -32.61 -15.60
C ARG A 103 -24.16 -33.65 -16.40
N GLN A 104 -24.65 -34.72 -15.75
CA GLN A 104 -25.48 -35.75 -16.39
C GLN A 104 -26.82 -35.18 -16.85
N GLY A 105 -27.42 -34.29 -16.04
CA GLY A 105 -28.62 -33.53 -16.43
C GLY A 105 -29.87 -34.40 -16.67
N THR A 106 -29.96 -35.58 -16.04
CA THR A 106 -31.08 -36.53 -16.22
C THR A 106 -32.26 -36.26 -15.27
N GLU A 107 -31.99 -35.69 -14.09
CA GLU A 107 -32.97 -35.40 -13.05
C GLU A 107 -32.65 -34.07 -12.35
N SER A 108 -33.62 -33.53 -11.59
CA SER A 108 -33.40 -32.31 -10.81
C SER A 108 -32.48 -32.60 -9.63
N VAL A 109 -31.44 -31.78 -9.48
CA VAL A 109 -30.48 -31.88 -8.37
C VAL A 109 -30.82 -30.84 -7.33
N TRP A 110 -31.06 -31.29 -6.10
CA TRP A 110 -31.24 -30.44 -4.93
C TRP A 110 -29.92 -30.33 -4.18
N ALA A 111 -29.36 -29.12 -4.17
CA ALA A 111 -28.09 -28.79 -3.53
C ALA A 111 -28.33 -27.93 -2.27
N PRO A 112 -27.45 -28.04 -1.26
CA PRO A 112 -27.50 -27.15 -0.11
C PRO A 112 -27.07 -25.72 -0.46
N SER A 113 -27.63 -24.75 0.24
CA SER A 113 -27.10 -23.38 0.30
C SER A 113 -26.37 -23.13 1.62
N PHE A 114 -25.85 -21.92 1.83
CA PHE A 114 -25.22 -21.53 3.09
C PHE A 114 -25.93 -20.33 3.72
N ASP A 115 -26.40 -20.47 4.96
CA ASP A 115 -27.07 -19.40 5.69
C ASP A 115 -26.03 -18.65 6.54
N HIS A 116 -25.70 -17.43 6.14
CA HIS A 116 -24.70 -16.60 6.84
C HIS A 116 -25.15 -16.12 8.23
N ALA A 117 -26.46 -16.11 8.52
CA ALA A 117 -26.97 -15.76 9.85
C ALA A 117 -26.86 -16.97 10.80
N LYS A 118 -27.20 -18.16 10.32
CA LYS A 118 -27.05 -19.43 11.09
C LYS A 118 -25.62 -19.94 11.12
N LYS A 119 -24.79 -19.52 10.16
CA LYS A 119 -23.41 -19.98 9.93
C LYS A 119 -23.32 -21.49 9.64
N ASP A 120 -24.34 -22.03 8.98
CA ASP A 120 -24.48 -23.45 8.67
C ASP A 120 -25.19 -23.67 7.31
N PRO A 121 -24.98 -24.85 6.68
CA PRO A 121 -25.62 -25.19 5.42
C PRO A 121 -27.14 -25.43 5.59
N VAL A 122 -27.90 -25.14 4.54
CA VAL A 122 -29.34 -25.43 4.44
C VAL A 122 -29.55 -26.46 3.34
N GLU A 123 -29.87 -27.69 3.72
CA GLU A 123 -30.06 -28.80 2.79
C GLU A 123 -31.27 -28.59 1.86
N ASN A 124 -31.15 -29.04 0.61
CA ASN A 124 -32.19 -29.00 -0.43
C ASN A 124 -32.75 -27.60 -0.75
N ASP A 125 -31.92 -26.57 -0.68
CA ASP A 125 -32.35 -25.17 -0.89
C ASP A 125 -32.25 -24.72 -2.36
N ILE A 126 -31.30 -25.28 -3.11
CA ILE A 126 -31.03 -24.90 -4.50
C ILE A 126 -31.45 -26.04 -5.44
N CYS A 127 -32.46 -25.82 -6.28
CA CYS A 127 -32.84 -26.74 -7.34
C CYS A 127 -32.15 -26.41 -8.68
N ILE A 128 -31.52 -27.41 -9.29
CA ILE A 128 -30.98 -27.34 -10.64
C ILE A 128 -31.68 -28.39 -11.50
N ASP A 129 -32.71 -27.96 -12.24
CA ASP A 129 -33.48 -28.81 -13.14
C ASP A 129 -32.70 -29.20 -14.40
N PRO A 130 -33.03 -30.32 -15.06
CA PRO A 130 -32.44 -30.76 -16.34
C PRO A 130 -32.45 -29.70 -17.46
N GLN A 131 -33.42 -28.79 -17.42
CA GLN A 131 -33.61 -27.76 -18.45
C GLN A 131 -32.67 -26.55 -18.29
N VAL A 132 -31.96 -26.43 -17.15
CA VAL A 132 -30.98 -25.36 -16.94
C VAL A 132 -29.83 -25.53 -17.95
N GLN A 133 -29.54 -24.47 -18.70
CA GLN A 133 -28.56 -24.51 -19.78
C GLN A 133 -27.15 -24.19 -19.28
N VAL A 134 -27.04 -23.30 -18.27
CA VAL A 134 -25.75 -22.85 -17.73
C VAL A 134 -25.73 -23.03 -16.23
N VAL A 135 -24.71 -23.69 -15.70
CA VAL A 135 -24.49 -23.82 -14.26
C VAL A 135 -23.11 -23.29 -13.89
N PHE A 136 -23.08 -22.29 -13.02
CA PHE A 136 -21.85 -21.79 -12.43
C PHE A 136 -21.53 -22.58 -11.16
N VAL A 137 -20.44 -23.33 -11.18
CA VAL A 137 -19.91 -24.09 -10.03
C VAL A 137 -18.89 -23.20 -9.34
N GLU A 138 -19.29 -22.46 -8.32
CA GLU A 138 -18.43 -21.44 -7.71
C GLU A 138 -17.92 -21.82 -6.33
N GLY A 139 -16.69 -21.42 -6.02
CA GLY A 139 -16.12 -21.67 -4.70
C GLY A 139 -14.64 -21.38 -4.63
N ASN A 140 -14.08 -21.48 -3.43
CA ASN A 140 -12.65 -21.31 -3.24
C ASN A 140 -11.89 -22.45 -3.96
N TYR A 141 -12.33 -23.71 -3.78
CA TYR A 141 -11.53 -24.89 -4.13
C TYR A 141 -11.94 -25.58 -5.43
N VAL A 142 -12.83 -24.98 -6.21
CA VAL A 142 -13.31 -25.58 -7.47
C VAL A 142 -12.24 -25.73 -8.56
N GLY A 143 -11.09 -25.06 -8.39
CA GLY A 143 -9.89 -25.23 -9.23
C GLY A 143 -8.70 -25.89 -8.52
N LEU A 144 -8.91 -26.49 -7.33
CA LEU A 144 -7.84 -27.12 -6.55
C LEU A 144 -7.44 -28.47 -7.17
N LYS A 145 -6.15 -28.80 -7.10
CA LYS A 145 -5.58 -30.03 -7.71
C LYS A 145 -5.54 -31.24 -6.78
N ASP A 146 -5.88 -31.04 -5.52
CA ASP A 146 -5.93 -32.11 -4.54
C ASP A 146 -7.28 -32.84 -4.62
N GLU A 147 -7.28 -34.12 -4.26
CA GLU A 147 -8.52 -34.89 -4.11
C GLU A 147 -9.38 -34.28 -2.99
N PRO A 148 -10.72 -34.26 -3.14
CA PRO A 148 -11.50 -34.73 -4.30
C PRO A 148 -11.69 -33.68 -5.42
N TRP A 149 -11.22 -32.45 -5.21
CA TRP A 149 -11.55 -31.28 -6.05
C TRP A 149 -11.03 -31.37 -7.47
N CYS A 150 -9.91 -32.04 -7.70
CA CYS A 150 -9.31 -32.21 -9.02
C CYS A 150 -10.25 -32.90 -10.03
N GLN A 151 -11.20 -33.70 -9.54
CA GLN A 151 -12.20 -34.38 -10.37
C GLN A 151 -13.13 -33.39 -11.09
N LEU A 152 -13.31 -32.17 -10.57
CA LEU A 152 -14.13 -31.14 -11.20
C LEU A 152 -13.60 -30.74 -12.59
N ALA A 153 -12.29 -30.87 -12.83
CA ALA A 153 -11.66 -30.50 -14.09
C ALA A 153 -12.19 -31.31 -15.30
N SER A 154 -12.73 -32.52 -15.08
CA SER A 154 -13.35 -33.32 -16.14
C SER A 154 -14.87 -33.12 -16.26
N LEU A 155 -15.49 -32.43 -15.29
CA LEU A 155 -16.93 -32.23 -15.21
C LEU A 155 -17.38 -30.86 -15.74
N VAL A 156 -16.50 -29.86 -15.73
CA VAL A 156 -16.76 -28.50 -16.22
C VAL A 156 -16.18 -28.26 -17.62
N ASP A 157 -16.74 -27.28 -18.33
CA ASP A 157 -16.28 -26.90 -19.67
C ASP A 157 -15.20 -25.81 -19.62
N GLU A 158 -15.31 -24.87 -18.69
CA GLU A 158 -14.29 -23.84 -18.45
C GLU A 158 -14.08 -23.60 -16.95
N LEU A 159 -12.87 -23.12 -16.61
CA LEU A 159 -12.48 -22.68 -15.28
C LEU A 159 -12.10 -21.21 -15.38
N TRP A 160 -12.89 -20.36 -14.73
CA TRP A 160 -12.65 -18.93 -14.61
C TRP A 160 -12.05 -18.65 -13.25
N VAL A 161 -10.90 -18.00 -13.23
CA VAL A 161 -10.23 -17.61 -12.00
C VAL A 161 -10.38 -16.11 -11.82
N VAL A 162 -11.12 -15.73 -10.78
CA VAL A 162 -11.27 -14.33 -10.40
C VAL A 162 -10.00 -13.85 -9.72
N SER A 163 -9.34 -12.89 -10.35
CA SER A 163 -8.15 -12.24 -9.82
C SER A 163 -8.49 -10.84 -9.31
N THR A 164 -8.01 -10.51 -8.11
CA THR A 164 -8.23 -9.23 -7.44
C THR A 164 -6.99 -8.89 -6.63
N ALA A 165 -6.63 -7.60 -6.61
CA ALA A 165 -5.48 -7.11 -5.86
C ALA A 165 -5.56 -7.56 -4.39
N PRO A 166 -4.47 -8.07 -3.79
CA PRO A 166 -4.45 -8.57 -2.40
C PRO A 166 -5.02 -7.57 -1.39
N GLU A 167 -4.77 -6.29 -1.60
CA GLU A 167 -5.23 -5.19 -0.74
C GLU A 167 -6.75 -5.09 -0.81
N THR A 168 -7.32 -5.09 -2.01
CA THR A 168 -8.78 -5.08 -2.20
C THR A 168 -9.44 -6.34 -1.62
N VAL A 169 -8.78 -7.50 -1.71
CA VAL A 169 -9.26 -8.73 -1.08
C VAL A 169 -9.28 -8.58 0.45
N ARG A 170 -8.16 -8.12 1.03
CA ARG A 170 -8.03 -7.88 2.47
C ARG A 170 -9.09 -6.91 2.97
N GLU A 171 -9.27 -5.78 2.28
CA GLU A 171 -10.29 -4.77 2.59
C GLU A 171 -11.71 -5.35 2.68
N ARG A 172 -12.07 -6.19 1.71
CA ARG A 172 -13.39 -6.81 1.67
C ARG A 172 -13.58 -7.83 2.78
N ILE A 173 -12.55 -8.61 3.08
CA ILE A 173 -12.60 -9.59 4.18
C ILE A 173 -12.79 -8.85 5.51
N VAL A 174 -12.02 -7.79 5.76
CA VAL A 174 -12.14 -6.93 6.95
C VAL A 174 -13.54 -6.33 7.05
N ALA A 175 -14.04 -5.69 5.98
CA ALA A 175 -15.36 -5.09 5.96
C ALA A 175 -16.48 -6.13 6.19
N ARG A 176 -16.33 -7.34 5.64
CA ARG A 176 -17.27 -8.44 5.82
C ARG A 176 -17.27 -8.94 7.26
N HIS A 177 -16.11 -9.07 7.91
CA HIS A 177 -16.01 -9.49 9.31
C HIS A 177 -16.71 -8.52 10.26
N LEU A 178 -16.56 -7.22 10.01
CA LEU A 178 -17.26 -6.18 10.76
C LEU A 178 -18.77 -6.23 10.54
N ALA A 179 -19.21 -6.29 9.28
CA ALA A 179 -20.63 -6.32 8.94
C ALA A 179 -21.35 -7.58 9.46
N ALA A 180 -20.67 -8.73 9.47
CA ALA A 180 -21.21 -9.99 9.96
C ALA A 180 -21.08 -10.16 11.50
N GLY A 181 -20.55 -9.15 12.21
CA GLY A 181 -20.31 -9.21 13.65
C GLY A 181 -19.35 -10.31 14.08
N ILE A 182 -18.48 -10.76 13.17
CA ILE A 182 -17.45 -11.78 13.43
C ILE A 182 -16.28 -11.17 14.20
N ALA A 183 -15.95 -9.92 13.88
CA ALA A 183 -14.97 -9.10 14.58
C ALA A 183 -15.68 -7.94 15.28
N LYS A 184 -15.29 -7.64 16.52
CA LYS A 184 -15.87 -6.54 17.31
C LYS A 184 -15.17 -5.21 17.04
N THR A 185 -13.91 -5.27 16.62
CA THR A 185 -13.07 -4.10 16.33
C THR A 185 -12.47 -4.24 14.92
N LEU A 186 -12.01 -3.11 14.38
CA LEU A 186 -11.28 -3.10 13.11
C LEU A 186 -9.96 -3.89 13.19
N GLU A 187 -9.30 -3.85 14.35
CA GLU A 187 -8.07 -4.58 14.64
C GLU A 187 -8.30 -6.10 14.62
N ASP A 188 -9.31 -6.59 15.33
CA ASP A 188 -9.72 -8.01 15.31
C ASP A 188 -10.05 -8.48 13.88
N ALA A 189 -10.68 -7.61 13.09
CA ALA A 189 -11.06 -7.90 11.70
C ALA A 189 -9.84 -8.02 10.79
N GLN A 190 -8.83 -7.18 11.03
CA GLN A 190 -7.55 -7.20 10.31
C GLN A 190 -6.72 -8.42 10.67
N GLU A 191 -6.58 -8.75 11.96
CA GLU A 191 -5.86 -9.95 12.41
C GLU A 191 -6.47 -11.24 11.83
N ARG A 192 -7.80 -11.35 11.77
CA ARG A 192 -8.47 -12.50 11.14
C ARG A 192 -8.25 -12.58 9.64
N ALA A 193 -8.31 -11.42 8.96
CA ALA A 193 -8.06 -11.33 7.52
C ALA A 193 -6.62 -11.73 7.17
N ASP A 194 -5.65 -11.33 7.99
CA ASP A 194 -4.22 -11.61 7.79
C ASP A 194 -3.78 -12.98 8.33
N GLY A 195 -4.56 -13.55 9.26
CA GLY A 195 -4.35 -14.86 9.86
C GLY A 195 -5.11 -15.97 9.12
N SER A 196 -6.16 -16.51 9.74
CA SER A 196 -6.87 -17.72 9.26
C SER A 196 -7.44 -17.61 7.85
N ASP A 197 -7.94 -16.44 7.44
CA ASP A 197 -8.45 -16.24 6.09
C ASP A 197 -7.33 -16.26 5.05
N TRP A 198 -6.18 -15.65 5.37
CA TRP A 198 -5.00 -15.69 4.52
C TRP A 198 -4.33 -17.07 4.50
N GLU A 199 -4.35 -17.82 5.61
CA GLU A 199 -3.92 -19.22 5.65
C GLU A 199 -4.80 -20.12 4.77
N ASN A 200 -6.12 -19.88 4.78
CA ASN A 200 -7.06 -20.57 3.90
C ASN A 200 -6.87 -20.16 2.44
N ALA A 201 -6.50 -18.90 2.18
CA ALA A 201 -6.12 -18.41 0.87
C ALA A 201 -4.78 -18.99 0.40
N ARG A 202 -3.80 -19.18 1.29
CA ARG A 202 -2.49 -19.83 1.01
C ARG A 202 -2.63 -21.31 0.72
N SER A 203 -3.61 -21.97 1.35
CA SER A 203 -3.98 -23.36 1.04
C SER A 203 -4.44 -23.52 -0.43
N HIS A 204 -4.71 -22.42 -1.16
CA HIS A 204 -4.69 -22.38 -2.63
C HIS A 204 -3.26 -22.44 -3.19
N HIS A 205 -2.51 -23.50 -2.93
CA HIS A 205 -1.16 -23.71 -3.50
C HIS A 205 -1.13 -23.94 -5.03
N SER A 206 -2.02 -23.30 -5.79
CA SER A 206 -1.93 -23.12 -7.24
C SER A 206 -2.51 -21.79 -7.77
N LEU A 207 -3.06 -20.90 -6.93
CA LEU A 207 -3.66 -19.62 -7.36
C LEU A 207 -3.33 -18.43 -6.42
N ALA A 208 -2.16 -18.38 -5.78
CA ALA A 208 -1.69 -17.19 -5.07
C ALA A 208 -0.99 -16.20 -6.04
N PRO A 209 -1.34 -14.90 -6.04
CA PRO A 209 -0.80 -13.92 -6.97
C PRO A 209 0.72 -13.82 -6.79
N VAL A 210 1.49 -13.96 -7.87
CA VAL A 210 2.94 -13.76 -7.87
C VAL A 210 3.26 -12.69 -8.90
N GLN A 211 3.43 -11.47 -8.41
CA GLN A 211 3.82 -10.26 -9.14
C GLN A 211 2.84 -9.80 -10.22
N ALA A 212 2.43 -8.53 -10.11
CA ALA A 212 1.79 -7.82 -11.20
C ALA A 212 2.85 -7.46 -12.25
N HIS A 213 2.60 -7.80 -13.51
CA HIS A 213 3.32 -7.23 -14.63
C HIS A 213 2.26 -6.62 -15.53
N ASN A 214 2.33 -5.31 -15.80
CA ASN A 214 1.35 -4.56 -16.59
C ASN A 214 -0.10 -4.64 -16.07
N GLY A 215 -0.33 -4.52 -14.76
CA GLY A 215 -1.68 -4.55 -14.16
C GLY A 215 -2.40 -5.90 -14.30
N HIS A 216 -1.74 -6.94 -14.80
CA HIS A 216 -2.23 -8.31 -14.84
C HIS A 216 -1.49 -9.12 -13.78
N VAL A 217 -2.25 -9.67 -12.85
CA VAL A 217 -1.75 -10.57 -11.82
C VAL A 217 -1.37 -11.90 -12.49
N ARG A 218 -0.07 -12.23 -12.55
CA ARG A 218 0.37 -13.57 -12.95
C ARG A 218 0.53 -14.45 -11.72
N TYR A 219 0.42 -15.75 -11.93
CA TYR A 219 0.46 -16.77 -10.89
C TYR A 219 1.37 -17.89 -11.40
N LYS A 220 2.51 -18.16 -10.73
CA LYS A 220 3.44 -19.18 -11.19
C LYS A 220 3.08 -20.59 -10.72
N GLU A 221 3.21 -21.53 -11.66
CA GLU A 221 3.51 -22.95 -11.48
C GLU A 221 2.53 -23.79 -10.63
N ARG A 222 1.27 -23.90 -11.09
CA ARG A 222 0.41 -25.10 -11.00
C ARG A 222 -0.99 -24.88 -11.60
N ARG A 223 -1.23 -23.83 -12.38
CA ARG A 223 -2.53 -23.61 -13.04
C ARG A 223 -2.77 -24.58 -14.19
N PRO A 224 -3.99 -25.08 -14.38
CA PRO A 224 -4.34 -25.75 -15.63
C PRO A 224 -4.22 -24.74 -16.78
N ARG A 225 -3.53 -25.10 -17.87
CA ARG A 225 -3.31 -24.22 -19.04
C ARG A 225 -4.61 -23.73 -19.70
N TRP A 226 -5.75 -24.32 -19.36
CA TRP A 226 -7.08 -24.01 -19.90
C TRP A 226 -7.89 -23.04 -19.02
N ALA A 227 -7.34 -22.56 -17.89
CA ALA A 227 -8.02 -21.59 -17.02
C ALA A 227 -8.00 -20.17 -17.62
N LEU A 228 -9.13 -19.47 -17.55
CA LEU A 228 -9.29 -18.09 -18.00
C LEU A 228 -9.18 -17.13 -16.80
N ASP A 229 -8.35 -16.10 -16.90
CA ASP A 229 -8.27 -15.05 -15.88
C ASP A 229 -9.39 -14.02 -16.06
N VAL A 230 -10.18 -13.82 -15.01
CA VAL A 230 -11.22 -12.78 -14.94
C VAL A 230 -10.75 -11.71 -13.95
N TYR A 231 -10.32 -10.57 -14.51
CA TYR A 231 -9.81 -9.44 -13.74
C TYR A 231 -10.92 -8.53 -13.27
N GLN A 232 -10.97 -8.27 -11.97
CA GLN A 232 -11.82 -7.22 -11.46
C GLN A 232 -11.07 -5.88 -11.47
N LYS A 233 -11.62 -4.86 -12.14
CA LYS A 233 -11.10 -3.50 -12.01
C LYS A 233 -11.17 -3.08 -10.54
N PRO A 234 -10.13 -2.44 -9.98
CA PRO A 234 -10.23 -1.82 -8.67
C PRO A 234 -11.42 -0.88 -8.69
N LYS A 235 -12.30 -0.99 -7.68
CA LYS A 235 -13.21 0.13 -7.41
C LYS A 235 -12.34 1.36 -7.18
N GLU A 236 -12.86 2.53 -7.57
CA GLU A 236 -12.38 3.78 -7.01
C GLU A 236 -12.19 3.61 -5.49
N ASN A 237 -10.95 3.82 -5.07
CA ASN A 237 -10.34 3.25 -3.89
C ASN A 237 -11.10 3.70 -2.62
N THR A 238 -11.81 2.78 -1.94
CA THR A 238 -12.59 3.10 -0.73
C THR A 238 -11.70 3.48 0.45
N LEU A 239 -10.46 2.97 0.52
CA LEU A 239 -9.53 3.30 1.61
C LEU A 239 -9.05 4.74 1.59
N PRO A 240 -8.62 5.32 0.46
CA PRO A 240 -8.33 6.75 0.39
C PRO A 240 -9.50 7.63 0.83
N LYS A 241 -10.74 7.26 0.50
CA LYS A 241 -11.94 7.99 0.96
C LYS A 241 -12.14 7.86 2.49
N ILE A 242 -11.93 6.68 3.07
CA ILE A 242 -12.00 6.46 4.53
C ILE A 242 -10.85 7.17 5.26
N MET A 243 -9.62 7.07 4.76
CA MET A 243 -8.45 7.75 5.32
C MET A 243 -8.64 9.26 5.26
N ALA A 244 -9.04 9.80 4.10
CA ALA A 244 -9.35 11.22 3.95
C ALA A 244 -10.45 11.68 4.92
N SER A 245 -11.50 10.87 5.16
CA SER A 245 -12.51 11.23 6.16
C SER A 245 -11.98 11.27 7.60
N LYS A 246 -10.95 10.47 7.92
CA LYS A 246 -10.32 10.49 9.25
C LYS A 246 -9.39 11.67 9.46
N VAL A 247 -8.66 12.13 8.44
CA VAL A 247 -7.69 13.23 8.55
C VAL A 247 -8.32 14.49 9.15
N HIS A 248 -9.59 14.76 8.80
CA HIS A 248 -10.32 15.95 9.24
C HIS A 248 -11.37 15.70 10.34
N ASP A 249 -11.45 14.48 10.88
CA ASP A 249 -12.37 14.17 11.97
C ASP A 249 -11.78 14.64 13.31
N THR A 250 -12.14 15.86 13.73
CA THR A 250 -11.65 16.47 14.98
C THR A 250 -12.14 15.76 16.25
N SER A 251 -13.03 14.77 16.15
CA SER A 251 -13.35 13.91 17.29
C SER A 251 -12.25 12.89 17.59
N LEU A 252 -11.33 12.66 16.64
CA LEU A 252 -10.19 11.77 16.79
C LEU A 252 -8.96 12.53 17.33
N PRO A 253 -8.12 11.88 18.15
CA PRO A 253 -6.82 12.42 18.53
C PRO A 253 -5.93 12.75 17.32
N VAL A 254 -5.09 13.78 17.45
CA VAL A 254 -4.16 14.23 16.38
C VAL A 254 -3.27 13.10 15.88
N ARG A 255 -2.81 12.21 16.77
CA ARG A 255 -1.98 11.05 16.42
C ARG A 255 -2.64 10.12 15.40
N ASP A 256 -3.95 9.87 15.55
CA ASP A 256 -4.73 8.97 14.70
C ASP A 256 -5.00 9.62 13.33
N ARG A 257 -5.23 10.93 13.34
CA ARG A 257 -5.43 11.75 12.13
C ARG A 257 -4.14 11.88 11.33
N MET A 258 -3.01 12.09 12.01
CA MET A 258 -1.69 12.11 11.37
C MET A 258 -1.31 10.74 10.79
N GLU A 259 -1.61 9.64 11.49
CA GLU A 259 -1.42 8.30 10.92
C GLU A 259 -2.24 8.11 9.62
N ALA A 260 -3.52 8.52 9.64
CA ALA A 260 -4.36 8.47 8.45
C ALA A 260 -3.78 9.32 7.30
N LEU A 261 -3.25 10.51 7.62
CA LEU A 261 -2.62 11.41 6.67
C LEU A 261 -1.38 10.78 6.03
N VAL A 262 -0.42 10.27 6.81
CA VAL A 262 0.82 9.72 6.23
C VAL A 262 0.55 8.49 5.38
N ARG A 263 -0.41 7.64 5.75
CA ARG A 263 -0.81 6.47 4.94
C ARG A 263 -1.49 6.88 3.63
N LEU A 264 -2.33 7.92 3.67
CA LEU A 264 -2.95 8.48 2.48
C LEU A 264 -1.89 9.07 1.55
N LYS A 265 -1.01 9.92 2.08
CA LYS A 265 0.03 10.59 1.28
C LYS A 265 1.06 9.60 0.75
N GLN A 266 1.44 8.54 1.49
CA GLN A 266 2.31 7.48 0.97
C GLN A 266 1.73 6.86 -0.30
N LYS A 267 0.43 6.52 -0.30
CA LYS A 267 -0.23 5.93 -1.49
C LYS A 267 -0.30 6.92 -2.65
N GLN A 268 -0.67 8.16 -2.39
CA GLN A 268 -0.77 9.20 -3.42
C GLN A 268 0.60 9.48 -4.05
N ILE A 269 1.62 9.66 -3.22
CA ILE A 269 2.99 9.95 -3.66
C ILE A 269 3.57 8.77 -4.44
N THR A 270 3.48 7.55 -3.92
CA THR A 270 4.02 6.37 -4.62
C THR A 270 3.31 6.14 -5.95
N SER A 271 1.99 6.39 -6.02
CA SER A 271 1.25 6.32 -7.28
C SER A 271 1.70 7.40 -8.28
N GLY A 272 1.85 8.65 -7.83
CA GLY A 272 2.30 9.77 -8.68
C GLY A 272 3.72 9.59 -9.20
N ILE A 273 4.62 9.04 -8.38
CA ILE A 273 6.00 8.73 -8.78
C ILE A 273 6.04 7.51 -9.71
N ALA A 274 5.34 6.41 -9.38
CA ALA A 274 5.33 5.20 -10.21
C ALA A 274 4.75 5.45 -11.61
N ALA A 275 3.84 6.42 -11.76
CA ALA A 275 3.27 6.80 -13.06
C ALA A 275 4.32 7.32 -14.07
N LEU A 276 5.49 7.76 -13.59
CA LEU A 276 6.60 8.26 -14.41
C LEU A 276 7.65 7.18 -14.74
N ASP A 277 7.46 5.92 -14.30
CA ASP A 277 8.47 4.88 -14.41
C ASP A 277 7.92 3.56 -15.00
N SER A 278 8.82 2.67 -15.37
CA SER A 278 8.55 1.32 -15.86
C SER A 278 8.39 0.26 -14.77
N VAL A 279 8.64 0.63 -13.51
CA VAL A 279 8.64 -0.26 -12.35
C VAL A 279 7.74 0.29 -11.25
N GLU A 280 7.16 -0.60 -10.46
CA GLU A 280 6.32 -0.25 -9.31
C GLU A 280 7.13 -0.27 -8.00
N PHE A 281 6.58 0.36 -6.96
CA PHE A 281 7.14 0.27 -5.61
C PHE A 281 6.92 -1.13 -5.02
N HIS A 282 7.97 -1.70 -4.45
CA HIS A 282 7.89 -2.89 -3.61
C HIS A 282 7.56 -2.48 -2.17
N THR A 283 6.48 -3.05 -1.64
CA THR A 283 6.02 -2.81 -0.27
C THR A 283 6.62 -3.83 0.70
N ASP A 284 7.13 -3.33 1.82
CA ASP A 284 7.68 -4.12 2.91
C ASP A 284 7.16 -3.58 4.25
N ALA A 285 6.14 -4.27 4.78
CA ALA A 285 5.54 -3.97 6.07
C ALA A 285 6.32 -4.66 7.19
N TRP A 286 6.60 -3.92 8.26
CA TRP A 286 7.39 -4.42 9.38
C TRP A 286 6.82 -3.96 10.72
N VAL A 287 7.07 -4.78 11.74
CA VAL A 287 6.68 -4.51 13.13
C VAL A 287 7.92 -4.41 13.99
N ARG A 288 7.84 -3.55 15.02
CA ARG A 288 8.86 -3.46 16.06
C ARG A 288 8.49 -4.42 17.18
N GLY A 289 9.47 -5.14 17.72
CA GLY A 289 9.25 -6.02 18.87
C GLY A 289 8.69 -5.27 20.09
N ASN A 290 8.16 -6.02 21.06
CA ASN A 290 7.58 -5.51 22.31
C ASN A 290 6.39 -4.54 22.14
N ASN A 291 5.57 -4.76 21.11
CA ASN A 291 4.42 -3.90 20.79
C ASN A 291 4.83 -2.43 20.60
N GLY A 292 5.96 -2.18 19.93
CA GLY A 292 6.53 -0.84 19.74
C GLY A 292 6.05 -0.13 18.47
N GLY A 293 4.93 -0.57 17.89
CA GLY A 293 4.46 -0.14 16.57
C GLY A 293 5.20 -0.80 15.41
N GLY A 294 5.40 -0.07 14.32
CA GLY A 294 5.98 -0.59 13.08
C GLY A 294 6.03 0.44 11.96
N GLY A 295 5.98 -0.03 10.72
CA GLY A 295 5.98 0.84 9.55
C GLY A 295 5.78 0.08 8.25
N GLU A 296 5.76 0.84 7.16
CA GLU A 296 5.68 0.30 5.81
C GLU A 296 6.71 1.04 4.95
N SER A 297 7.66 0.28 4.42
CA SER A 297 8.66 0.79 3.49
C SER A 297 8.24 0.46 2.08
N MET A 298 8.03 1.49 1.25
CA MET A 298 7.79 1.32 -0.18
C MET A 298 9.04 1.75 -0.93
N VAL A 299 9.67 0.83 -1.65
CA VAL A 299 10.96 1.07 -2.34
C VAL A 299 10.82 0.77 -3.83
N LEU A 300 11.30 1.68 -4.66
CA LEU A 300 11.42 1.54 -6.12
C LEU A 300 12.90 1.49 -6.48
N GLN A 301 13.32 0.53 -7.30
CA GLN A 301 14.71 0.39 -7.75
C GLN A 301 14.78 -0.09 -9.20
N ASN A 302 15.86 0.29 -9.88
CA ASN A 302 16.16 -0.12 -11.26
C ASN A 302 15.06 0.25 -12.26
N GLY A 303 14.43 1.41 -12.07
CA GLY A 303 13.52 1.99 -13.04
C GLY A 303 14.25 2.69 -14.18
N THR A 304 13.50 3.01 -15.23
CA THR A 304 13.96 3.81 -16.38
C THR A 304 14.11 5.28 -15.99
N THR A 305 13.26 5.77 -15.08
CA THR A 305 13.22 7.18 -14.67
C THR A 305 13.93 7.37 -13.33
N PHE A 306 13.65 6.50 -12.36
CA PHE A 306 14.23 6.53 -11.03
C PHE A 306 15.15 5.33 -10.82
N GLU A 307 16.41 5.63 -10.52
CA GLU A 307 17.41 4.59 -10.22
C GLU A 307 17.11 3.93 -8.88
N LYS A 308 16.73 4.76 -7.89
CA LYS A 308 16.31 4.33 -6.56
C LYS A 308 15.39 5.39 -5.95
N GLY A 309 14.33 4.96 -5.31
CA GLY A 309 13.47 5.82 -4.52
C GLY A 309 12.84 5.03 -3.38
N GLY A 310 12.46 5.72 -2.32
CA GLY A 310 11.60 5.13 -1.31
C GLY A 310 10.72 6.15 -0.62
N VAL A 311 9.57 5.67 -0.18
CA VAL A 311 8.53 6.44 0.50
C VAL A 311 8.13 5.60 1.70
N ASN A 312 8.70 5.91 2.86
CA ASN A 312 8.56 5.12 4.07
C ASN A 312 7.62 5.82 5.04
N ILE A 313 6.72 5.06 5.65
CA ILE A 313 6.00 5.50 6.85
C ILE A 313 6.48 4.71 8.06
N SER A 314 6.44 5.35 9.22
CA SER A 314 6.71 4.72 10.51
C SER A 314 5.70 5.24 11.52
N ILE A 315 5.13 4.32 12.31
CA ILE A 315 4.17 4.58 13.38
C ILE A 315 4.69 3.83 14.60
N VAL A 316 5.43 4.51 15.45
CA VAL A 316 6.20 3.92 16.55
C VAL A 316 5.69 4.49 17.86
N HIS A 317 5.57 3.63 18.85
CA HIS A 317 5.19 4.02 20.21
C HIS A 317 5.96 3.19 21.24
N GLY A 318 5.96 3.64 22.49
CA GLY A 318 6.58 2.93 23.59
C GLY A 318 6.87 3.85 24.76
N LYS A 319 7.86 3.48 25.58
CA LYS A 319 8.31 4.26 26.74
C LYS A 319 9.65 4.94 26.47
N LEU A 320 9.75 6.22 26.81
CA LEU A 320 11.01 6.93 26.83
C LEU A 320 11.55 7.06 28.26
N PRO A 321 12.81 6.67 28.51
CA PRO A 321 13.46 6.98 29.77
C PRO A 321 13.74 8.49 29.87
N PRO A 322 13.84 9.06 31.08
CA PRO A 322 14.02 10.49 31.31
C PRO A 322 15.18 11.12 30.51
N GLN A 323 16.26 10.36 30.27
CA GLN A 323 17.44 10.83 29.53
C GLN A 323 17.22 10.95 28.01
N ALA A 324 16.32 10.15 27.43
CA ALA A 324 16.00 10.20 26.00
C ALA A 324 15.10 11.40 25.69
N VAL A 325 14.16 11.70 26.60
CA VAL A 325 13.25 12.84 26.53
C VAL A 325 14.01 14.18 26.41
N GLN A 326 15.16 14.33 27.08
CA GLN A 326 16.01 15.52 26.99
C GLN A 326 16.73 15.68 25.65
N ARG A 327 16.84 14.64 24.81
CA ARG A 327 17.61 14.68 23.54
C ARG A 327 16.75 14.88 22.29
N MET A 328 15.41 14.85 22.44
CA MET A 328 14.50 14.76 21.30
C MET A 328 14.00 16.10 20.75
N ARG A 329 14.11 17.19 21.51
CA ARG A 329 13.81 18.56 21.06
C ARG A 329 15.11 19.34 20.80
N ALA A 330 15.09 20.26 19.84
CA ALA A 330 16.14 21.27 19.67
C ALA A 330 16.05 22.38 20.74
N ASP A 331 14.86 22.68 21.29
CA ASP A 331 14.65 23.58 22.43
C ASP A 331 13.89 22.89 23.61
N HIS A 332 14.44 22.95 24.83
CA HIS A 332 14.13 22.04 25.95
C HIS A 332 13.10 22.57 26.97
N ARG A 333 12.13 23.40 26.58
CA ARG A 333 11.49 24.29 27.57
C ARG A 333 10.45 23.70 28.54
N ASN A 334 9.80 22.56 28.33
CA ASN A 334 8.68 22.14 29.22
C ASN A 334 8.41 20.62 29.28
N LEU A 335 9.08 19.87 30.16
CA LEU A 335 8.77 18.46 30.40
C LEU A 335 8.67 18.17 31.91
N LYS A 336 7.50 17.69 32.37
CA LYS A 336 7.26 17.22 33.75
C LYS A 336 6.81 15.74 33.71
N GLY A 337 7.73 14.78 33.85
CA GLY A 337 7.43 13.33 33.74
C GLY A 337 6.66 12.70 34.93
N ALA A 338 6.41 11.39 34.84
CA ALA A 338 5.87 10.55 35.91
C ALA A 338 6.77 10.51 37.17
N ALA A 339 6.38 9.80 38.23
CA ALA A 339 7.14 9.70 39.48
C ALA A 339 8.57 9.14 39.32
N ASP A 340 8.82 8.34 38.28
CA ASP A 340 10.14 7.83 37.89
C ASP A 340 10.80 8.63 36.73
N GLY A 341 10.10 9.66 36.23
CA GLY A 341 10.49 10.53 35.12
C GLY A 341 10.32 9.92 33.72
N SER A 342 9.72 8.74 33.59
CA SER A 342 9.40 8.14 32.29
C SER A 342 8.11 8.72 31.69
N VAL A 343 8.00 8.65 30.37
CA VAL A 343 6.80 9.05 29.62
C VAL A 343 6.51 8.03 28.53
N ASP A 344 5.24 7.86 28.18
CA ASP A 344 4.87 7.16 26.96
C ASP A 344 5.09 8.12 25.77
N PHE A 345 5.49 7.60 24.62
CA PHE A 345 5.68 8.39 23.42
C PHE A 345 4.98 7.77 22.22
N PHE A 346 4.63 8.63 21.28
CA PHE A 346 4.18 8.26 19.94
C PHE A 346 4.93 9.11 18.92
N ALA A 347 5.37 8.48 17.85
CA ALA A 347 6.03 9.11 16.71
C ALA A 347 5.46 8.53 15.42
N CYS A 348 4.92 9.39 14.57
CA CYS A 348 4.42 9.01 13.26
C CYS A 348 4.96 9.95 12.19
N GLY A 349 5.40 9.41 11.06
CA GLY A 349 5.85 10.25 9.95
C GLY A 349 5.99 9.50 8.64
N LEU A 350 6.02 10.29 7.57
CA LEU A 350 6.44 9.87 6.24
C LEU A 350 7.81 10.48 5.95
N SER A 351 8.71 9.68 5.41
CA SER A 351 10.00 10.13 4.87
C SER A 351 10.21 9.54 3.49
N LEU A 352 10.62 10.37 2.53
CA LEU A 352 10.94 9.94 1.18
C LEU A 352 12.25 10.51 0.69
N VAL A 353 12.92 9.75 -0.16
CA VAL A 353 14.04 10.20 -0.99
C VAL A 353 13.90 9.57 -2.36
N ILE A 354 14.01 10.38 -3.43
CA ILE A 354 13.91 9.92 -4.81
C ILE A 354 15.17 10.34 -5.57
N HIS A 355 15.85 9.37 -6.18
CA HIS A 355 17.04 9.57 -7.01
C HIS A 355 16.74 9.21 -8.48
N PRO A 356 16.51 10.21 -9.34
CA PRO A 356 16.37 9.98 -10.77
C PRO A 356 17.62 9.38 -11.41
N HIS A 357 17.43 8.60 -12.46
CA HIS A 357 18.50 8.08 -13.29
C HIS A 357 19.18 9.19 -14.11
N ASN A 358 18.40 10.11 -14.69
CA ASN A 358 18.91 11.18 -15.55
C ASN A 358 19.60 12.29 -14.72
N PRO A 359 20.85 12.70 -15.03
CA PRO A 359 21.55 13.81 -14.34
C PRO A 359 20.80 15.14 -14.31
N HIS A 360 19.94 15.37 -15.30
CA HIS A 360 19.14 16.59 -15.41
C HIS A 360 17.91 16.60 -14.51
N ALA A 361 17.47 15.44 -14.03
CA ALA A 361 16.35 15.33 -13.09
C ALA A 361 16.86 15.37 -11.63
N PRO A 362 16.36 16.27 -10.78
CA PRO A 362 16.91 16.47 -9.45
C PRO A 362 16.56 15.34 -8.48
N THR A 363 17.47 15.02 -7.56
CA THR A 363 17.11 14.27 -6.35
C THR A 363 16.20 15.14 -5.49
N THR A 364 15.23 14.54 -4.80
CA THR A 364 14.41 15.25 -3.80
C THR A 364 14.28 14.43 -2.53
N HIS A 365 14.02 15.13 -1.43
CA HIS A 365 13.70 14.58 -0.14
C HIS A 365 12.47 15.29 0.43
N ALA A 366 11.63 14.55 1.14
CA ALA A 366 10.59 15.13 1.98
C ALA A 366 10.41 14.31 3.25
N ASN A 367 10.11 15.01 4.34
CA ASN A 367 9.79 14.40 5.62
C ASN A 367 8.67 15.21 6.26
N TYR A 368 7.65 14.56 6.80
CA TYR A 368 6.71 15.21 7.71
C TYR A 368 6.32 14.23 8.81
N ARG A 369 6.40 14.69 10.05
CA ARG A 369 6.26 13.87 11.24
C ARG A 369 5.54 14.62 12.36
N TYR A 370 4.94 13.83 13.22
CA TYR A 370 4.33 14.24 14.48
C TYR A 370 4.94 13.40 15.60
N PHE A 371 5.16 14.06 16.73
CA PHE A 371 5.61 13.43 17.94
C PHE A 371 4.76 13.92 19.11
N GLU A 372 4.40 13.01 20.01
CA GLU A 372 3.78 13.35 21.30
C GLU A 372 4.33 12.48 22.42
N THR A 373 4.28 13.02 23.64
CA THR A 373 4.44 12.25 24.87
C THR A 373 3.16 12.31 25.70
N THR A 374 2.80 11.20 26.31
CA THR A 374 1.67 11.09 27.22
C THR A 374 2.12 10.64 28.60
N ASP A 375 1.40 11.10 29.62
CA ASP A 375 1.58 10.61 30.98
C ASP A 375 1.10 9.14 31.06
N PRO A 376 1.93 8.19 31.53
CA PRO A 376 1.58 6.77 31.51
C PRO A 376 0.39 6.38 32.40
N GLU A 377 0.05 7.18 33.42
CA GLU A 377 -1.02 6.86 34.37
C GLU A 377 -2.37 7.42 33.90
N SER A 378 -2.38 8.69 33.48
CA SER A 378 -3.59 9.41 33.07
C SER A 378 -3.88 9.31 31.57
N GLY A 379 -2.87 9.03 30.74
CA GLY A 379 -2.96 9.09 29.28
C GLY A 379 -3.03 10.52 28.72
N GLU A 380 -2.84 11.55 29.54
CA GLU A 380 -2.91 12.96 29.12
C GLU A 380 -1.70 13.33 28.26
N VAL A 381 -1.94 14.04 27.16
CA VAL A 381 -0.87 14.56 26.28
C VAL A 381 -0.13 15.67 27.01
N MET A 382 1.18 15.48 27.17
CA MET A 382 2.03 16.41 27.93
C MET A 382 2.74 17.41 27.02
N THR A 383 3.29 16.91 25.92
CA THR A 383 3.93 17.71 24.89
C THR A 383 3.79 17.03 23.55
N TRP A 384 3.75 17.84 22.50
CA TRP A 384 3.69 17.38 21.13
C TRP A 384 4.36 18.43 20.24
N TRP A 385 4.79 18.02 19.06
CA TRP A 385 5.26 18.94 18.01
C TRP A 385 5.21 18.26 16.65
N PHE A 386 5.18 19.10 15.61
CA PHE A 386 5.39 18.67 14.24
C PHE A 386 6.81 19.03 13.80
N GLY A 387 7.32 18.25 12.84
CA GLY A 387 8.55 18.56 12.14
C GLY A 387 8.46 18.08 10.70
N GLY A 388 9.25 18.66 9.82
CA GLY A 388 9.24 18.26 8.44
C GLY A 388 9.94 19.22 7.50
N GLY A 389 9.67 19.04 6.22
CA GLY A 389 10.28 19.79 5.16
C GLY A 389 10.30 19.02 3.85
N CYS A 390 10.62 19.75 2.78
CA CYS A 390 10.89 19.20 1.47
C CYS A 390 11.99 20.01 0.81
N ASP A 391 12.96 19.32 0.21
CA ASP A 391 14.13 19.95 -0.38
C ASP A 391 14.52 19.33 -1.74
N LEU A 392 15.19 20.14 -2.56
CA LEU A 392 15.58 19.79 -3.91
C LEU A 392 17.11 19.77 -4.06
N THR A 393 17.64 18.68 -4.61
CA THR A 393 19.07 18.46 -4.82
C THR A 393 19.37 18.18 -6.31
N PRO A 394 19.47 19.23 -7.15
CA PRO A 394 19.86 19.08 -8.55
C PRO A 394 21.35 18.72 -8.71
N SER A 395 21.68 18.04 -9.81
CA SER A 395 23.09 17.95 -10.27
C SER A 395 23.43 19.05 -11.28
N TYR A 396 22.45 19.53 -12.04
CA TYR A 396 22.56 20.69 -12.91
C TYR A 396 21.53 21.73 -12.52
N LEU A 397 21.94 22.99 -12.44
CA LEU A 397 21.05 24.07 -12.06
C LEU A 397 20.11 24.45 -13.22
N TYR A 398 18.81 24.36 -12.98
CA TYR A 398 17.77 24.97 -13.79
C TYR A 398 17.02 25.97 -12.92
N GLU A 399 17.22 27.27 -13.15
CA GLU A 399 16.61 28.30 -12.32
C GLU A 399 15.09 28.21 -12.32
N GLU A 400 14.48 27.86 -13.46
CA GLU A 400 13.04 27.73 -13.56
C GLU A 400 12.48 26.57 -12.73
N ASP A 401 13.26 25.50 -12.55
CA ASP A 401 12.88 24.34 -11.75
C ASP A 401 12.97 24.68 -10.25
N ALA A 402 14.04 25.38 -9.85
CA ALA A 402 14.20 25.86 -8.47
C ALA A 402 13.08 26.85 -8.10
N LYS A 403 12.78 27.82 -8.99
CA LYS A 403 11.67 28.77 -8.81
C LYS A 403 10.33 28.06 -8.69
N HIS A 404 10.02 27.11 -9.58
CA HIS A 404 8.77 26.34 -9.53
C HIS A 404 8.64 25.56 -8.22
N PHE A 405 9.70 24.86 -7.81
CA PHE A 405 9.71 24.08 -6.59
C PHE A 405 9.47 24.95 -5.35
N HIS A 406 10.20 26.06 -5.24
CA HIS A 406 10.09 26.99 -4.11
C HIS A 406 8.75 27.73 -4.11
N GLN A 407 8.26 28.21 -5.26
CA GLN A 407 6.96 28.88 -5.35
C GLN A 407 5.82 27.95 -4.93
N THR A 408 5.84 26.69 -5.34
CA THR A 408 4.80 25.72 -4.97
C THR A 408 4.69 25.53 -3.45
N HIS A 409 5.83 25.46 -2.75
CA HIS A 409 5.85 25.35 -1.29
C HIS A 409 5.49 26.68 -0.61
N LYS A 410 5.91 27.81 -1.17
CA LYS A 410 5.50 29.14 -0.69
C LYS A 410 3.99 29.31 -0.78
N ASP A 411 3.38 28.97 -1.91
CA ASP A 411 1.93 29.05 -2.13
C ASP A 411 1.14 28.18 -1.15
N ALA A 412 1.69 27.03 -0.75
CA ALA A 412 1.10 26.17 0.27
C ALA A 412 1.13 26.81 1.67
N LEU A 413 2.23 27.48 2.02
CA LEU A 413 2.42 28.11 3.33
C LEU A 413 1.71 29.47 3.46
N ASP A 414 1.67 30.25 2.39
CA ASP A 414 1.04 31.58 2.33
C ASP A 414 -0.46 31.54 2.62
N LYS A 415 -1.12 30.37 2.48
CA LYS A 415 -2.52 30.15 2.89
C LYS A 415 -2.74 30.36 4.39
N TYR A 416 -1.69 30.16 5.19
CA TYR A 416 -1.75 30.15 6.65
C TYR A 416 -1.05 31.37 7.23
N ASP A 417 0.18 31.62 6.80
CA ASP A 417 1.04 32.66 7.35
C ASP A 417 2.25 32.90 6.44
N THR A 418 2.34 34.11 5.89
CA THR A 418 3.37 34.50 4.91
C THR A 418 4.79 34.54 5.49
N ASP A 419 4.93 34.51 6.82
CA ASP A 419 6.24 34.47 7.48
C ASP A 419 6.81 33.05 7.59
N LEU A 420 5.99 32.01 7.36
CA LEU A 420 6.43 30.61 7.45
C LEU A 420 7.46 30.26 6.38
N TYR A 421 7.20 30.61 5.11
CA TYR A 421 8.11 30.26 4.02
C TYR A 421 9.50 30.90 4.21
N PRO A 422 9.65 32.23 4.44
CA PRO A 422 10.97 32.81 4.68
C PRO A 422 11.70 32.18 5.88
N LYS A 423 10.98 31.89 6.98
CA LYS A 423 11.54 31.23 8.18
C LYS A 423 12.04 29.83 7.84
N TRP A 424 11.22 29.00 7.21
CA TRP A 424 11.52 27.59 6.95
C TRP A 424 12.46 27.38 5.77
N LYS A 425 12.49 28.30 4.79
CA LYS A 425 13.49 28.31 3.72
C LYS A 425 14.87 28.60 4.28
N LYS A 426 15.00 29.65 5.11
CA LYS A 426 16.28 29.96 5.76
C LYS A 426 16.76 28.79 6.63
N TRP A 427 15.86 28.17 7.38
CA TRP A 427 16.22 27.01 8.19
C TRP A 427 16.65 25.80 7.32
N CYS A 428 16.03 25.62 6.15
CA CYS A 428 16.44 24.59 5.19
C CYS A 428 17.88 24.82 4.68
N ASP A 429 18.23 26.06 4.33
CA ASP A 429 19.57 26.42 3.89
C ASP A 429 20.63 26.14 4.98
N GLU A 430 20.28 26.42 6.25
CA GLU A 430 21.17 26.19 7.40
C GLU A 430 21.27 24.70 7.78
N TYR A 431 20.17 23.95 7.71
CA TYR A 431 20.11 22.54 8.11
C TYR A 431 20.89 21.64 7.14
N PHE A 432 20.71 21.84 5.83
CA PHE A 432 21.33 21.01 4.80
C PHE A 432 22.72 21.49 4.37
N TYR A 433 23.43 22.22 5.24
CA TYR A 433 24.78 22.73 5.00
C TYR A 433 25.87 21.71 5.32
N ILE A 434 26.71 21.38 4.34
CA ILE A 434 27.83 20.45 4.47
C ILE A 434 29.06 21.22 4.97
N LYS A 435 29.20 21.31 6.29
CA LYS A 435 30.22 22.15 6.96
C LYS A 435 31.64 21.96 6.44
N HIS A 436 32.06 20.73 6.17
CA HIS A 436 33.43 20.44 5.69
C HIS A 436 33.62 20.65 4.19
N ARG A 437 32.55 20.99 3.44
CA ARG A 437 32.59 21.35 2.02
C ARG A 437 32.26 22.82 1.75
N ASN A 438 31.77 23.52 2.78
CA ASN A 438 31.29 24.90 2.69
C ASN A 438 30.21 25.11 1.62
N GLU A 439 29.31 24.14 1.44
CA GLU A 439 28.20 24.20 0.48
C GLU A 439 26.94 23.53 1.05
N THR A 440 25.76 23.95 0.62
CA THR A 440 24.52 23.22 0.86
C THR A 440 24.46 21.95 0.02
N ARG A 441 23.70 20.95 0.49
CA ARG A 441 23.46 19.70 -0.23
C ARG A 441 22.81 19.95 -1.60
N GLY A 442 21.85 20.86 -1.63
CA GLY A 442 21.03 21.23 -2.78
C GLY A 442 20.57 22.69 -2.72
N VAL A 443 19.56 23.04 -3.53
CA VAL A 443 19.07 24.42 -3.67
C VAL A 443 18.08 24.83 -2.58
N GLY A 444 17.86 23.98 -1.59
CA GLY A 444 17.00 24.24 -0.43
C GLY A 444 15.57 23.79 -0.68
N GLY A 445 14.65 24.46 0.02
CA GLY A 445 13.24 24.14 0.07
C GLY A 445 12.65 24.70 1.37
N ILE A 446 11.93 23.87 2.13
CA ILE A 446 11.45 24.22 3.47
C ILE A 446 11.93 23.19 4.49
N PHE A 447 12.25 23.65 5.70
CA PHE A 447 12.56 22.79 6.84
C PHE A 447 12.04 23.41 8.14
N PHE A 448 11.43 22.60 8.98
CA PHE A 448 10.97 22.98 10.31
C PHE A 448 11.05 21.80 11.27
N ASP A 449 11.20 22.12 12.55
CA ASP A 449 11.25 21.17 13.65
C ASP A 449 10.67 21.85 14.90
N ASP A 450 10.30 21.07 15.91
CA ASP A 450 9.72 21.56 17.16
C ASP A 450 8.54 22.55 16.95
N PHE A 451 7.75 22.37 15.89
CA PHE A 451 6.67 23.30 15.56
C PHE A 451 5.41 22.97 16.39
N ASP A 452 5.19 23.77 17.43
CA ASP A 452 4.04 23.74 18.34
C ASP A 452 3.43 25.15 18.58
N GLU A 453 3.75 26.11 17.71
CA GLU A 453 3.40 27.55 17.86
C GLU A 453 1.92 27.89 17.51
N LYS A 454 1.16 26.95 16.95
CA LYS A 454 -0.26 27.09 16.53
C LYS A 454 -1.06 25.88 17.03
N PRO A 455 -2.41 25.91 17.06
CA PRO A 455 -3.20 24.73 17.45
C PRO A 455 -2.86 23.50 16.58
N ALA A 456 -2.78 22.31 17.19
CA ALA A 456 -2.37 21.09 16.50
C ALA A 456 -3.22 20.79 15.25
N ASP A 457 -4.51 21.10 15.29
CA ASP A 457 -5.43 20.96 14.16
C ASP A 457 -5.03 21.84 12.96
N GLU A 458 -4.65 23.09 13.23
CA GLU A 458 -4.17 24.04 12.22
C GLU A 458 -2.82 23.58 11.66
N ILE A 459 -1.91 23.12 12.51
CA ILE A 459 -0.61 22.59 12.06
C ILE A 459 -0.78 21.34 11.21
N LEU A 460 -1.73 20.45 11.53
CA LEU A 460 -2.01 19.28 10.70
C LEU A 460 -2.47 19.68 9.29
N HIS A 461 -3.28 20.73 9.16
CA HIS A 461 -3.66 21.29 7.85
C HIS A 461 -2.45 21.88 7.11
N ILE A 462 -1.58 22.62 7.79
CA ILE A 462 -0.32 23.12 7.22
C ILE A 462 0.53 21.96 6.68
N VAL A 463 0.69 20.89 7.47
CA VAL A 463 1.46 19.70 7.09
C VAL A 463 0.83 18.97 5.90
N GLU A 464 -0.50 18.85 5.88
CA GLU A 464 -1.23 18.27 4.75
C GLU A 464 -1.02 19.07 3.45
N ASP A 465 -1.12 20.40 3.50
CA ASP A 465 -0.87 21.26 2.34
C ASP A 465 0.60 21.20 1.89
N CYS A 466 1.54 21.04 2.82
CA CYS A 466 2.94 20.82 2.49
C CYS A 466 3.18 19.43 1.82
N PHE A 467 2.43 18.40 2.23
CA PHE A 467 2.42 17.13 1.49
C PHE A 467 1.83 17.28 0.09
N ASP A 468 0.71 18.01 -0.03
CA ASP A 468 0.02 18.22 -1.31
C ASP A 468 0.84 19.07 -2.29
N ALA A 469 1.75 19.91 -1.79
CA ALA A 469 2.73 20.63 -2.60
C ALA A 469 3.79 19.71 -3.24
N PHE A 470 4.06 18.53 -2.67
CA PHE A 470 5.19 17.68 -3.10
C PHE A 470 5.07 17.27 -4.58
N LEU A 471 3.99 16.58 -4.97
CA LEU A 471 3.85 16.08 -6.35
C LEU A 471 3.81 17.24 -7.37
N PRO A 472 3.01 18.31 -7.19
CA PRO A 472 3.02 19.46 -8.11
C PRO A 472 4.37 20.17 -8.19
N SER A 473 5.16 20.19 -7.11
CA SER A 473 6.49 20.81 -7.11
C SER A 473 7.56 19.97 -7.82
N TYR A 474 7.40 18.65 -7.85
CA TYR A 474 8.46 17.72 -8.28
C TYR A 474 8.18 17.00 -9.61
N VAL A 475 6.95 16.49 -9.81
CA VAL A 475 6.57 15.72 -11.02
C VAL A 475 6.82 16.50 -12.31
N PRO A 476 6.41 17.79 -12.44
CA PRO A 476 6.67 18.55 -13.67
C PRO A 476 8.16 18.72 -13.98
N LEU A 477 9.01 18.76 -12.95
CA LEU A 477 10.45 18.84 -13.12
C LEU A 477 10.98 17.53 -13.68
N VAL A 478 10.57 16.39 -13.12
CA VAL A 478 10.99 15.07 -13.63
C VAL A 478 10.51 14.86 -15.07
N GLU A 479 9.24 15.14 -15.38
CA GLU A 479 8.69 14.99 -16.73
C GLU A 479 9.48 15.79 -17.78
N LYS A 480 9.87 17.03 -17.44
CA LYS A 480 10.65 17.90 -18.33
C LYS A 480 12.09 17.40 -18.54
N ARG A 481 12.67 16.71 -17.55
CA ARG A 481 14.10 16.38 -17.50
C ARG A 481 14.41 14.92 -17.81
N MET A 482 13.49 13.99 -17.58
CA MET A 482 13.76 12.54 -17.59
C MET A 482 14.24 12.00 -18.94
N HIS A 483 13.85 12.65 -20.05
CA HIS A 483 14.22 12.26 -21.41
C HIS A 483 15.34 13.10 -22.04
N GLN A 484 15.94 14.03 -21.30
CA GLN A 484 17.03 14.85 -21.84
C GLN A 484 18.28 13.98 -22.07
N GLU A 485 18.89 14.11 -23.24
CA GLU A 485 20.16 13.44 -23.53
C GLU A 485 21.24 13.96 -22.59
N PHE A 486 22.10 13.07 -22.09
CA PHE A 486 23.20 13.42 -21.21
C PHE A 486 24.49 12.71 -21.64
N THR A 487 25.64 13.30 -21.30
CA THR A 487 26.96 12.72 -21.56
C THR A 487 27.47 11.90 -20.37
N GLU A 488 28.50 11.09 -20.60
CA GLU A 488 29.17 10.34 -19.53
C GLU A 488 29.79 11.26 -18.47
N GLU A 489 30.30 12.43 -18.86
CA GLU A 489 30.80 13.47 -17.95
C GLU A 489 29.68 14.00 -17.05
N GLN A 490 28.50 14.23 -17.62
CA GLN A 490 27.35 14.68 -16.84
C GLN A 490 26.86 13.61 -15.86
N LYS A 491 26.92 12.33 -16.26
CA LYS A 491 26.65 11.21 -15.36
C LYS A 491 27.69 11.10 -14.25
N LYS A 492 28.98 11.26 -14.54
CA LYS A 492 30.06 11.30 -13.52
C LYS A 492 29.84 12.45 -12.53
N TRP A 493 29.46 13.63 -13.01
CA TRP A 493 29.14 14.76 -12.14
C TRP A 493 27.95 14.45 -11.20
N GLN A 494 26.88 13.83 -11.71
CA GLN A 494 25.77 13.34 -10.87
C GLN A 494 26.27 12.41 -9.76
N GLN A 495 27.22 11.50 -10.06
CA GLN A 495 27.79 10.60 -9.06
C GLN A 495 28.60 11.34 -7.99
N ILE A 496 29.33 12.40 -8.35
CA ILE A 496 30.05 13.26 -7.42
C ILE A 496 29.06 14.02 -6.51
N ARG A 497 27.98 14.58 -7.09
CA ARG A 497 26.92 15.25 -6.31
C ARG A 497 26.19 14.28 -5.38
N ARG A 498 25.94 13.04 -5.82
CA ARG A 498 25.42 11.97 -4.95
C ARG A 498 26.39 11.59 -3.83
N GLY A 499 27.70 11.68 -4.06
CA GLY A 499 28.71 11.56 -3.00
C GLY A 499 28.52 12.61 -1.90
N ARG A 500 28.18 13.86 -2.25
CA ARG A 500 27.83 14.91 -1.27
C ARG A 500 26.54 14.60 -0.51
N TYR A 501 25.55 14.01 -1.19
CA TYR A 501 24.32 13.54 -0.55
C TYR A 501 24.61 12.49 0.53
N VAL A 502 25.47 11.52 0.21
CA VAL A 502 25.92 10.49 1.16
C VAL A 502 26.72 11.10 2.32
N GLU A 503 27.64 12.03 2.04
CA GLU A 503 28.40 12.75 3.08
C GLU A 503 27.46 13.43 4.08
N PHE A 504 26.42 14.13 3.62
CA PHE A 504 25.44 14.76 4.50
C PHE A 504 24.68 13.72 5.35
N ASN A 505 24.08 12.70 4.71
CA ASN A 505 23.22 11.75 5.40
C ASN A 505 23.96 10.93 6.46
N LEU A 506 25.22 10.54 6.20
CA LEU A 506 25.98 9.73 7.15
C LEU A 506 26.70 10.54 8.24
N VAL A 507 27.11 11.78 7.94
CA VAL A 507 27.95 12.58 8.86
C VAL A 507 27.14 13.62 9.64
N LEU A 508 26.08 14.19 9.07
CA LEU A 508 25.42 15.39 9.59
C LEU A 508 23.93 15.20 9.87
N ASP A 509 23.23 14.32 9.15
CA ASP A 509 21.79 14.17 9.31
C ASP A 509 21.41 13.57 10.67
N ARG A 510 20.70 14.36 11.48
CA ARG A 510 20.26 13.97 12.82
C ARG A 510 19.32 12.76 12.78
N GLY A 511 18.44 12.69 11.78
CA GLY A 511 17.45 11.61 11.63
C GLY A 511 18.12 10.26 11.39
N THR A 512 19.07 10.22 10.44
CA THR A 512 19.84 9.01 10.12
C THR A 512 20.69 8.54 11.32
N GLN A 513 21.39 9.46 11.99
CA GLN A 513 22.18 9.13 13.18
C GLN A 513 21.33 8.56 14.31
N PHE A 514 20.20 9.20 14.61
CA PHE A 514 19.28 8.75 15.64
C PHE A 514 18.70 7.37 15.32
N GLY A 515 18.27 7.15 14.07
CA GLY A 515 17.74 5.86 13.62
C GLY A 515 18.75 4.72 13.77
N LEU A 516 20.00 4.93 13.34
CA LEU A 516 21.06 3.91 13.41
C LEU A 516 21.51 3.61 14.85
N GLN A 517 21.44 4.60 15.74
CA GLN A 517 21.79 4.43 17.16
C GLN A 517 20.64 3.84 17.99
N THR A 518 19.40 3.87 17.48
CA THR A 518 18.22 3.36 18.19
C THR A 518 18.10 1.85 18.02
N PRO A 519 18.17 1.05 19.11
CA PRO A 519 18.05 -0.41 19.02
C PRO A 519 16.70 -0.86 18.45
N GLY A 520 16.76 -1.89 17.60
CA GLY A 520 15.59 -2.47 16.95
C GLY A 520 15.02 -1.65 15.79
N SER A 521 15.67 -0.57 15.39
CA SER A 521 15.31 0.16 14.18
C SER A 521 15.65 -0.64 12.93
N ARG A 522 14.82 -0.51 11.90
CA ARG A 522 15.04 -1.17 10.62
C ARG A 522 16.08 -0.40 9.80
N VAL A 523 17.34 -0.85 9.85
CA VAL A 523 18.48 -0.20 9.18
C VAL A 523 18.25 0.01 7.68
N GLU A 524 17.68 -0.98 6.98
CA GLU A 524 17.36 -0.88 5.55
C GLU A 524 16.34 0.24 5.24
N SER A 525 15.39 0.50 6.13
CA SER A 525 14.44 1.62 5.98
C SER A 525 15.12 2.97 6.19
N ILE A 526 16.13 3.05 7.07
CA ILE A 526 16.90 4.28 7.34
C ILE A 526 17.84 4.59 6.17
N LEU A 527 18.59 3.59 5.71
CA LEU A 527 19.56 3.73 4.63
C LEU A 527 18.95 3.69 3.22
N MET A 528 17.62 3.59 3.12
CA MET A 528 16.88 3.80 1.87
C MET A 528 17.26 5.14 1.21
N SER A 529 17.55 6.16 2.02
CA SER A 529 17.96 7.49 1.58
C SER A 529 19.27 7.55 0.78
N LEU A 530 20.10 6.51 0.82
CA LEU A 530 21.35 6.49 0.07
C LEU A 530 21.07 6.18 -1.42
N PRO A 531 21.71 6.87 -2.38
CA PRO A 531 21.60 6.52 -3.80
C PRO A 531 22.18 5.13 -4.08
N ALA A 532 21.79 4.51 -5.21
CA ALA A 532 22.33 3.20 -5.56
C ALA A 532 23.82 3.27 -5.94
N THR A 533 24.25 4.40 -6.49
CA THR A 533 25.64 4.69 -6.85
C THR A 533 26.04 6.10 -6.43
N ALA A 534 27.32 6.27 -6.07
CA ALA A 534 27.95 7.55 -5.77
C ALA A 534 29.46 7.49 -6.08
N SER A 535 30.14 8.63 -6.19
CA SER A 535 31.58 8.69 -6.46
C SER A 535 32.29 9.80 -5.67
N TRP A 536 33.56 9.54 -5.32
CA TRP A 536 34.46 10.51 -4.72
C TRP A 536 35.73 10.59 -5.56
N VAL A 537 35.96 11.77 -6.14
CA VAL A 537 37.17 12.07 -6.91
C VAL A 537 38.05 12.98 -6.07
N TYR A 538 39.32 12.60 -5.91
CA TYR A 538 40.29 13.37 -5.14
C TYR A 538 40.47 14.77 -5.74
N ASP A 539 40.32 15.79 -4.90
CA ASP A 539 40.51 17.21 -5.23
C ASP A 539 39.83 17.67 -6.53
N HIS A 540 38.63 17.15 -6.81
CA HIS A 540 37.87 17.55 -7.99
C HIS A 540 37.28 18.95 -7.83
N HIS A 541 37.63 19.84 -8.76
CA HIS A 541 37.02 21.15 -8.95
C HIS A 541 36.37 21.21 -10.35
N PRO A 542 35.09 21.62 -10.47
CA PRO A 542 34.49 21.80 -11.79
C PRO A 542 35.20 22.92 -12.56
N GLU A 543 35.20 22.83 -13.89
CA GLU A 543 35.82 23.83 -14.76
C GLU A 543 35.15 25.21 -14.56
N GLU A 544 35.95 26.26 -14.52
CA GLU A 544 35.43 27.61 -14.34
C GLU A 544 34.50 28.00 -15.49
N GLY A 545 33.30 28.50 -15.16
CA GLY A 545 32.27 28.86 -16.14
C GLY A 545 31.39 27.71 -16.62
N SER A 546 31.66 26.46 -16.22
CA SER A 546 30.84 25.30 -16.55
C SER A 546 29.48 25.30 -15.82
N GLU A 547 28.54 24.46 -16.27
CA GLU A 547 27.24 24.31 -15.60
C GLU A 547 27.37 23.71 -14.20
N GLU A 548 28.34 22.83 -13.99
CA GLU A 548 28.70 22.26 -12.69
C GLU A 548 29.18 23.35 -11.72
N ALA A 549 30.04 24.26 -12.19
CA ALA A 549 30.53 25.38 -11.39
C ALA A 549 29.42 26.38 -11.05
N LYS A 550 28.45 26.61 -11.97
CA LYS A 550 27.26 27.44 -11.69
C LYS A 550 26.44 26.90 -10.54
N LEU A 551 26.18 25.58 -10.51
CA LEU A 551 25.50 24.95 -9.38
C LEU A 551 26.29 25.16 -8.09
N VAL A 552 27.57 24.80 -8.06
CA VAL A 552 28.41 24.90 -6.84
C VAL A 552 28.40 26.32 -6.26
N LYS A 553 28.45 27.37 -7.10
CA LYS A 553 28.39 28.76 -6.65
C LYS A 553 27.11 29.07 -5.87
N VAL A 554 25.97 28.56 -6.31
CA VAL A 554 24.68 28.71 -5.63
C VAL A 554 24.62 27.89 -4.35
N LEU A 555 25.22 26.68 -4.34
CA LEU A 555 25.29 25.87 -3.13
C LEU A 555 26.19 26.48 -2.05
N GLN A 556 27.26 27.16 -2.44
CA GLN A 556 28.12 27.91 -1.52
C GLN A 556 27.46 29.18 -1.00
N ASN A 557 26.54 29.77 -1.78
CA ASN A 557 25.87 31.02 -1.47
C ASN A 557 24.37 30.88 -1.77
N PRO A 558 23.58 30.28 -0.86
CA PRO A 558 22.15 30.10 -1.06
C PRO A 558 21.46 31.41 -1.46
N VAL A 559 20.54 31.33 -2.42
CA VAL A 559 19.83 32.48 -3.00
C VAL A 559 18.34 32.39 -2.71
N ASP A 560 17.62 33.50 -2.91
CA ASP A 560 16.16 33.51 -2.84
C ASP A 560 15.54 33.21 -4.20
N TRP A 561 14.58 32.27 -4.21
CA TRP A 561 13.96 31.76 -5.43
C TRP A 561 12.56 32.33 -5.71
N CYS A 562 11.85 32.84 -4.71
CA CYS A 562 10.51 33.42 -4.84
C CYS A 562 10.16 34.39 -3.70
#